data_AF-A0A401NJD0-F1
#
_entry.id   AF-A0A401NJD0-F1
#
_cell.length_a   1.000
_cell.length_b   1.000
_cell.length_c   1.000
_cell.angle_alpha   90.00
_cell.angle_beta   90.00
_cell.angle_gamma   90.00
#
_symmetry.space_group_name_H-M   'P 1'
#
loop_
_entity.id
_entity.type
_entity.pdbx_description
1 polymer ?
#
loop_
_entity_poly.entity_id
_entity_poly.type
_entity_poly.pdbx_seq_one_letter_code
_entity_poly.pdbx_strand_id
1 'polypeptide(L)'
;MQGFVERAGGMFSAIALNVLPLQRNSFGTRVCANWSAHRTASMEIAILDNVIFLGTVTVLSALQNVFFAYTVQNESVHKRAGHTAFDRVNVANHNCVDVYPTFLALMWTAGLFCSQAPAAFAGLLYLVVRHKYFVGYLGETSQSLPGFFFGKRLMAFLFITSTAGIINYATNYFFEINFLYYIQTATKASAALLLIP
;
A
#
# COMPACT_ATOMS: atom_id res chain seq x y z
N MET A 1 -9.56 -9.80 -34.03
CA MET A 1 -10.07 -8.90 -35.08
C MET A 1 -10.66 -7.68 -34.36
N GLN A 2 -9.86 -6.70 -33.95
CA GLN A 2 -9.41 -5.57 -34.79
C GLN A 2 -10.58 -4.98 -35.57
N GLY A 3 -11.10 -3.82 -35.14
CA GLY A 3 -12.13 -3.13 -35.89
C GLY A 3 -13.01 -2.11 -35.16
N PHE A 4 -12.62 -1.60 -33.98
CA PHE A 4 -13.42 -0.58 -33.28
C PHE A 4 -12.64 0.65 -32.77
N VAL A 5 -11.48 0.93 -33.35
CA VAL A 5 -10.66 2.11 -32.99
C VAL A 5 -10.51 3.12 -34.14
N GLU A 6 -11.16 2.90 -35.29
CA GLU A 6 -10.83 3.63 -36.53
C GLU A 6 -11.97 4.49 -37.12
N ARG A 7 -12.83 5.11 -36.29
CA ARG A 7 -13.91 5.96 -36.84
C ARG A 7 -14.29 7.18 -35.98
N ALA A 8 -13.30 7.92 -35.48
CA ALA A 8 -13.52 9.22 -34.84
C ALA A 8 -12.44 10.26 -35.18
N GLY A 9 -11.88 10.18 -36.39
CA GLY A 9 -11.12 11.28 -36.99
C GLY A 9 -11.94 11.89 -38.13
N GLY A 10 -12.48 13.10 -37.94
CA GLY A 10 -13.10 13.81 -39.04
C GLY A 10 -13.89 15.04 -38.60
N MET A 11 -13.38 16.21 -38.98
CA MET A 11 -13.98 17.54 -38.88
C MET A 11 -13.61 18.30 -37.60
N PHE A 12 -13.18 19.55 -37.79
CA PHE A 12 -12.76 20.53 -36.79
C PHE A 12 -11.32 20.42 -36.25
N SER A 13 -10.31 20.49 -37.13
CA SER A 13 -9.23 21.48 -36.93
C SER A 13 -8.29 21.59 -38.14
N ALA A 14 -8.86 21.78 -39.33
CA ALA A 14 -8.10 22.12 -40.53
C ALA A 14 -8.65 23.43 -41.11
N ILE A 15 -8.33 24.55 -40.45
CA ILE A 15 -8.28 25.85 -41.11
C ILE A 15 -6.86 26.36 -40.91
N ALA A 16 -6.08 26.18 -41.96
CA ALA A 16 -4.76 26.72 -42.13
C ALA A 16 -4.81 28.25 -42.15
N LEU A 17 -4.00 28.89 -41.32
CA LEU A 17 -3.42 30.18 -41.63
C LEU A 17 -1.90 30.02 -41.64
N ASN A 18 -1.37 30.20 -42.85
CA ASN A 18 0.03 30.14 -43.23
C ASN A 18 0.92 31.06 -42.39
N VAL A 19 1.89 30.50 -41.67
CA VAL A 19 3.23 31.09 -41.46
C VAL A 19 4.25 29.93 -41.30
N LEU A 20 5.08 29.67 -42.30
CA LEU A 20 6.31 28.86 -42.20
C LEU A 20 7.46 29.71 -41.60
N PRO A 21 8.59 29.16 -41.09
CA PRO A 21 8.96 27.77 -40.83
C PRO A 21 9.59 27.54 -39.42
N LEU A 22 9.17 26.51 -38.67
CA LEU A 22 9.96 25.95 -37.56
C LEU A 22 9.86 24.41 -37.54
N GLN A 23 10.26 23.76 -38.63
CA GLN A 23 10.48 22.31 -38.71
C GLN A 23 11.82 21.86 -38.07
N ARG A 24 12.24 22.51 -36.98
CA ARG A 24 13.45 22.13 -36.22
C ARG A 24 13.15 21.92 -34.73
N ASN A 25 12.03 21.28 -34.37
CA ASN A 25 11.77 20.91 -32.97
C ASN A 25 10.79 19.73 -32.76
N SER A 26 10.36 19.01 -33.81
CA SER A 26 9.41 17.89 -33.66
C SER A 26 10.08 16.56 -33.25
N PHE A 27 11.37 16.38 -33.54
CA PHE A 27 12.11 15.19 -33.12
C PHE A 27 12.52 15.29 -31.64
N GLY A 28 13.05 16.45 -31.22
CA GLY A 28 13.41 16.72 -29.82
C GLY A 28 12.23 16.65 -28.85
N THR A 29 11.06 17.18 -29.23
CA THR A 29 9.84 17.09 -28.39
C THR A 29 9.29 15.67 -28.31
N ARG A 30 9.28 14.90 -29.40
CA ARG A 30 8.89 13.47 -29.37
C ARG A 30 9.87 12.63 -28.57
N VAL A 31 11.17 12.88 -28.72
CA VAL A 31 12.22 12.19 -27.95
C VAL A 31 12.11 12.55 -26.47
N CYS A 32 12.00 13.82 -26.09
CA CYS A 32 11.79 14.23 -24.69
C CYS A 32 10.49 13.68 -24.09
N ALA A 33 9.38 13.64 -24.86
CA ALA A 33 8.13 13.04 -24.41
C ALA A 33 8.29 11.53 -24.20
N ASN A 34 9.02 10.84 -25.09
CA ASN A 34 9.29 9.41 -24.95
C ASN A 34 10.25 9.10 -23.78
N TRP A 35 11.26 9.95 -23.54
CA TRP A 35 12.13 9.87 -22.37
C TRP A 35 11.39 10.17 -21.07
N SER A 36 10.48 11.15 -21.08
CA SER A 36 9.63 11.47 -19.93
C SER A 36 8.69 10.31 -19.64
N ALA A 37 8.03 9.75 -20.65
CA ALA A 37 7.13 8.60 -20.52
C ALA A 37 7.86 7.33 -20.06
N HIS A 38 9.07 7.08 -20.60
CA HIS A 38 9.90 5.97 -20.14
C HIS A 38 10.36 6.17 -18.70
N ARG A 39 10.71 7.40 -18.31
CA ARG A 39 11.10 7.72 -16.93
C ARG A 39 9.93 7.55 -15.96
N THR A 40 8.74 8.03 -16.30
CA THR A 40 7.54 7.85 -15.47
C THR A 40 7.19 6.38 -15.34
N ALA A 41 7.17 5.62 -16.44
CA ALA A 41 6.92 4.18 -16.41
C ALA A 41 7.96 3.43 -15.55
N SER A 42 9.24 3.80 -15.65
CA SER A 42 10.29 3.18 -14.83
C SER A 42 10.14 3.48 -13.33
N MET A 43 9.69 4.69 -12.97
CA MET A 43 9.41 5.05 -11.58
C MET A 43 8.16 4.33 -11.06
N GLU A 44 7.12 4.19 -11.88
CA GLU A 44 5.90 3.45 -11.53
C GLU A 44 6.20 1.97 -11.27
N ILE A 45 7.01 1.33 -12.12
CA ILE A 45 7.43 -0.07 -11.92
C ILE A 45 8.23 -0.21 -10.62
N ALA A 46 9.18 0.70 -10.36
CA ALA A 46 9.95 0.68 -9.13
C ALA A 46 9.07 0.87 -7.88
N ILE A 47 8.05 1.72 -7.94
CA ILE A 47 7.09 1.89 -6.83
C ILE A 47 6.27 0.60 -6.67
N LEU A 48 5.80 0.01 -7.77
CA LEU A 48 5.00 -1.21 -7.76
C LEU A 48 5.75 -2.37 -7.12
N ASP A 49 7.03 -2.55 -7.44
CA ASP A 49 7.88 -3.58 -6.84
C ASP A 49 7.94 -3.45 -5.31
N ASN A 50 7.93 -2.22 -4.78
CA ASN A 50 7.95 -1.94 -3.34
C ASN A 50 6.58 -2.11 -2.65
N VAL A 51 5.47 -2.25 -3.38
CA VAL A 51 4.12 -2.42 -2.79
C VAL A 51 3.44 -3.74 -3.16
N ILE A 52 3.95 -4.48 -4.14
CA ILE A 52 3.29 -5.68 -4.67
C ILE A 52 3.00 -6.75 -3.61
N PHE A 53 3.93 -6.99 -2.68
CA PHE A 53 3.71 -7.96 -1.60
C PHE A 53 2.64 -7.50 -0.60
N LEU A 54 2.61 -6.21 -0.25
CA LEU A 54 1.56 -5.63 0.60
C LEU A 54 0.19 -5.68 -0.09
N GLY A 55 0.16 -5.34 -1.38
CA GLY A 55 -1.04 -5.44 -2.21
C GLY A 55 -1.58 -6.87 -2.27
N THR A 56 -0.68 -7.85 -2.47
CA THR A 56 -1.04 -9.28 -2.50
C THR A 56 -1.66 -9.71 -1.16
N VAL A 57 -1.05 -9.37 -0.03
CA VAL A 57 -1.60 -9.69 1.30
C VAL A 57 -2.96 -9.00 1.53
N THR A 58 -3.12 -7.76 1.04
CA THR A 58 -4.39 -7.01 1.13
C THR A 58 -5.51 -7.65 0.32
N VAL A 59 -5.21 -8.16 -0.88
CA VAL A 59 -6.20 -8.89 -1.70
C VAL A 59 -6.58 -10.21 -1.04
N LEU A 60 -5.60 -10.96 -0.51
CA LEU A 60 -5.86 -12.20 0.23
C LEU A 60 -6.72 -11.94 1.48
N SER A 61 -6.48 -10.84 2.18
CA SER A 61 -7.26 -10.48 3.36
C SER A 61 -8.68 -10.04 3.03
N ALA A 62 -8.89 -9.38 1.88
CA ALA A 62 -10.21 -9.07 1.35
C ALA A 62 -10.99 -10.34 0.98
N LEU A 63 -10.35 -11.31 0.31
CA LEU A 63 -10.96 -12.62 0.02
C LEU A 63 -11.35 -13.36 1.29
N GLN A 64 -10.48 -13.32 2.32
CA GLN A 64 -10.79 -13.89 3.63
C GLN A 64 -12.01 -13.23 4.29
N ASN A 65 -12.15 -11.89 4.19
CA ASN A 65 -13.33 -11.18 4.71
C ASN A 65 -14.62 -11.61 4.00
N VAL A 66 -14.59 -11.76 2.67
CA VAL A 66 -15.73 -12.25 1.89
C VAL A 66 -16.11 -13.67 2.31
N PHE A 67 -15.12 -14.55 2.51
CA PHE A 67 -15.35 -15.91 2.99
C PHE A 67 -16.02 -15.94 4.38
N PHE A 68 -15.58 -15.09 5.31
CA PHE A 68 -16.21 -15.00 6.63
C PHE A 68 -17.66 -14.50 6.55
N ALA A 69 -17.91 -13.44 5.76
CA ALA A 69 -19.26 -12.94 5.56
C ALA A 69 -20.19 -13.98 4.93
N TYR A 70 -19.70 -14.70 3.92
CA TYR A 70 -20.44 -15.80 3.28
C TYR A 70 -20.75 -16.93 4.27
N THR A 71 -19.78 -17.31 5.11
CA THR A 71 -19.97 -18.35 6.13
C THR A 71 -21.02 -17.93 7.17
N VAL A 72 -20.95 -16.69 7.67
CA VAL A 72 -21.96 -16.13 8.60
C VAL A 72 -23.35 -16.14 7.97
N GLN A 73 -23.46 -15.76 6.69
CA GLN A 73 -24.73 -15.75 5.97
C GLN A 73 -25.27 -17.18 5.79
N ASN A 74 -24.43 -18.15 5.49
CA ASN A 74 -24.85 -19.54 5.37
C ASN A 74 -25.41 -20.08 6.71
N GLU A 75 -24.73 -19.78 7.82
CA GLU A 75 -25.21 -20.13 9.17
C GLU A 75 -26.49 -19.39 9.56
N SER A 76 -26.71 -18.16 9.07
CA SER A 76 -27.92 -17.39 9.36
C SER A 76 -29.16 -17.97 8.66
N VAL A 77 -29.00 -18.48 7.44
CA VAL A 77 -30.08 -19.15 6.70
C VAL A 77 -30.50 -20.46 7.37
N HIS A 78 -29.55 -21.18 7.98
CA HIS A 78 -29.80 -22.44 8.68
C HIS A 78 -30.12 -22.25 10.17
N LYS A 79 -30.38 -21.00 10.60
CA LYS A 79 -30.64 -20.67 12.00
C LYS A 79 -31.90 -21.36 12.50
N ARG A 80 -31.73 -22.37 13.35
CA ARG A 80 -32.80 -22.99 14.15
C ARG A 80 -32.92 -22.29 15.50
N ALA A 81 -34.15 -22.14 16.00
CA ALA A 81 -34.39 -21.58 17.33
C ALA A 81 -33.64 -22.40 18.40
N GLY A 82 -32.70 -21.75 19.11
CA GLY A 82 -31.86 -22.37 20.14
C GLY A 82 -30.42 -22.73 19.73
N HIS A 83 -29.99 -22.47 18.48
CA HIS A 83 -28.66 -22.86 18.01
C HIS A 83 -27.58 -21.79 18.27
N THR A 84 -26.64 -22.07 19.19
CA THR A 84 -25.55 -21.17 19.61
C THR A 84 -24.43 -21.01 18.56
N ALA A 85 -24.42 -21.81 17.49
CA ALA A 85 -23.36 -21.77 16.48
C ALA A 85 -23.37 -20.47 15.65
N PHE A 86 -24.55 -19.99 15.25
CA PHE A 86 -24.68 -18.73 14.51
C PHE A 86 -24.12 -17.55 15.32
N ASP A 87 -24.50 -17.43 16.60
CA ASP A 87 -24.04 -16.33 17.45
C ASP A 87 -22.52 -16.36 17.66
N ARG A 88 -21.93 -17.55 17.82
CA ARG A 88 -20.48 -17.73 17.92
C ARG A 88 -19.75 -17.24 16.67
N VAL A 89 -20.21 -17.64 15.49
CA VAL A 89 -19.58 -17.27 14.20
C VAL A 89 -19.78 -15.79 13.90
N ASN A 90 -20.96 -15.24 14.23
CA ASN A 90 -21.26 -13.82 14.09
C ASN A 90 -20.35 -12.95 14.98
N VAL A 91 -20.16 -13.34 16.25
CA VAL A 91 -19.21 -12.67 17.16
C VAL A 91 -17.78 -12.76 16.64
N ALA A 92 -17.35 -13.93 16.16
CA ALA A 92 -16.02 -14.09 15.59
C ALA A 92 -15.79 -13.20 14.36
N ASN A 93 -16.79 -13.09 13.47
CA ASN A 93 -16.75 -12.20 12.33
C ASN A 93 -16.68 -10.73 12.75
N HIS A 94 -17.49 -10.32 13.72
CA HIS A 94 -17.48 -8.94 14.21
C HIS A 94 -16.12 -8.56 14.81
N ASN A 95 -15.55 -9.41 15.67
CA ASN A 95 -14.19 -9.22 16.22
C ASN A 95 -13.14 -9.12 15.09
N CYS A 96 -13.30 -9.91 14.03
CA CYS A 96 -12.41 -9.87 12.88
C CYS A 96 -12.55 -8.58 12.07
N VAL A 97 -13.75 -8.01 11.97
CA VAL A 97 -14.02 -6.75 11.27
C VAL A 97 -13.47 -5.57 12.06
N ASP A 98 -13.63 -5.56 13.38
CA ASP A 98 -13.20 -4.43 14.22
C ASP A 98 -11.68 -4.26 14.26
N VAL A 99 -10.93 -5.37 14.19
CA VAL A 99 -9.46 -5.34 14.21
C VAL A 99 -8.86 -5.11 12.81
N TYR A 100 -9.64 -5.30 11.74
CA TYR A 100 -9.14 -5.26 10.36
C TYR A 100 -8.62 -3.89 9.89
N PRO A 101 -9.28 -2.74 10.19
CA PRO A 101 -8.73 -1.43 9.85
C PRO A 101 -7.36 -1.18 10.49
N THR A 102 -7.21 -1.56 11.77
CA THR A 102 -5.95 -1.44 12.50
C THR A 102 -4.86 -2.32 11.89
N PHE A 103 -5.20 -3.56 11.51
CA PHE A 103 -4.30 -4.46 10.78
C PHE A 103 -3.75 -3.80 9.51
N LEU A 104 -4.65 -3.33 8.65
CA LEU A 104 -4.27 -2.73 7.37
C LEU A 104 -3.40 -1.50 7.58
N ALA A 105 -3.78 -0.61 8.50
CA ALA A 105 -2.99 0.58 8.81
C ALA A 105 -1.55 0.20 9.19
N LEU A 106 -1.37 -0.71 10.14
CA LEU A 106 -0.04 -1.10 10.63
C LEU A 106 0.78 -1.87 9.59
N MET A 107 0.16 -2.74 8.79
CA MET A 107 0.85 -3.47 7.73
C MET A 107 1.38 -2.54 6.65
N TRP A 108 0.56 -1.58 6.22
CA TRP A 108 0.95 -0.61 5.21
C TRP A 108 2.02 0.35 5.72
N THR A 109 1.87 0.90 6.93
CA THR A 109 2.89 1.78 7.49
C THR A 109 4.20 1.04 7.77
N ALA A 110 4.16 -0.19 8.29
CA ALA A 110 5.38 -0.98 8.48
C ALA A 110 6.09 -1.31 7.16
N GLY A 111 5.33 -1.66 6.11
CA GLY A 111 5.91 -1.99 4.82
C GLY A 111 6.48 -0.79 4.07
N LEU A 112 5.85 0.38 4.19
CA LEU A 112 6.30 1.61 3.54
C LEU A 112 7.47 2.28 4.27
N PHE A 113 7.44 2.34 5.62
CA PHE A 113 8.44 3.09 6.39
C PHE A 113 9.62 2.25 6.88
N CYS A 114 9.50 0.92 6.95
CA CYS A 114 10.56 0.06 7.47
C CYS A 114 11.05 -0.93 6.41
N SER A 115 10.23 -1.92 6.04
CA SER A 115 10.60 -2.90 5.01
C SER A 115 9.41 -3.73 4.55
N GLN A 116 9.28 -3.87 3.23
CA GLN A 116 8.19 -4.56 2.56
C GLN A 116 8.09 -6.05 2.91
N ALA A 117 9.20 -6.79 2.81
CA ALA A 117 9.24 -8.24 2.97
C ALA A 117 8.81 -8.74 4.38
N PRO A 118 9.38 -8.24 5.50
CA PRO A 118 8.96 -8.67 6.83
C PRO A 118 7.54 -8.21 7.19
N ALA A 119 7.09 -7.05 6.69
CA ALA A 119 5.73 -6.58 6.89
C ALA A 119 4.71 -7.49 6.18
N ALA A 120 4.97 -7.85 4.92
CA ALA A 120 4.12 -8.77 4.17
C ALA A 120 4.11 -10.18 4.77
N PHE A 121 5.27 -10.68 5.21
CA PHE A 121 5.36 -11.98 5.88
C PHE A 121 4.57 -12.01 7.20
N ALA A 122 4.72 -10.99 8.05
CA ALA A 122 3.94 -10.85 9.28
C ALA A 122 2.44 -10.71 8.98
N GLY A 123 2.08 -9.98 7.92
CA GLY A 123 0.70 -9.85 7.45
C GLY A 123 0.11 -11.19 7.00
N LEU A 124 0.85 -11.99 6.24
CA LEU A 124 0.40 -13.32 5.82
C LEU A 124 0.21 -14.26 7.01
N LEU A 125 1.15 -14.27 7.97
CA LEU A 125 1.02 -15.02 9.21
C LEU A 125 -0.22 -14.58 10.00
N TYR A 126 -0.51 -13.28 10.04
CA TYR A 126 -1.72 -12.76 10.68
C TYR A 126 -2.99 -13.31 10.04
N LEU A 127 -3.05 -13.40 8.70
CA LEU A 127 -4.20 -13.99 8.00
C LEU A 127 -4.38 -15.47 8.31
N VAL A 128 -3.30 -16.26 8.38
CA VAL A 128 -3.37 -17.69 8.74
C VAL A 128 -3.95 -17.86 10.15
N VAL A 129 -3.48 -17.04 11.08
CA VAL A 129 -3.89 -17.09 12.49
C VAL A 129 -5.34 -16.65 12.65
N ARG A 130 -5.75 -15.60 11.92
CA ARG A 130 -7.13 -15.13 11.84
C ARG A 130 -8.06 -16.19 11.24
N HIS A 131 -7.61 -16.93 10.22
CA HIS A 131 -8.36 -18.05 9.67
C HIS A 131 -8.56 -19.16 10.69
N LYS A 132 -7.48 -19.58 11.38
CA LYS A 132 -7.57 -20.59 12.45
C LYS A 132 -8.46 -20.14 13.61
N TYR A 133 -8.42 -18.86 13.96
CA TYR A 133 -9.29 -18.28 14.97
C TYR A 133 -10.76 -18.43 14.56
N PHE A 134 -11.13 -18.02 13.35
CA PHE A 134 -12.50 -18.13 12.84
C PHE A 134 -12.98 -19.59 12.74
N VAL A 135 -12.17 -20.49 12.17
CA VAL A 135 -12.49 -21.92 12.07
C VAL A 135 -12.62 -22.56 13.46
N GLY A 136 -11.85 -22.11 14.44
CA GLY A 136 -11.98 -22.56 15.83
C GLY A 136 -13.33 -22.20 16.47
N TYR A 137 -14.01 -21.15 15.98
CA TYR A 137 -15.38 -20.80 16.42
C TYR A 137 -16.46 -21.65 15.73
N LEU A 138 -16.15 -22.28 14.59
CA LEU A 138 -17.05 -23.21 13.89
C LEU A 138 -17.08 -24.60 14.56
N GLY A 139 -15.95 -25.10 15.08
CA GLY A 139 -15.78 -26.51 15.50
C GLY A 139 -15.93 -26.83 16.99
N GLU A 140 -16.71 -26.07 17.77
CA GLU A 140 -16.93 -26.27 19.23
C GLU A 140 -15.68 -26.10 20.13
N THR A 141 -15.39 -24.82 20.43
CA THR A 141 -14.81 -24.31 21.70
C THR A 141 -13.70 -25.12 22.38
N SER A 142 -12.46 -25.00 21.88
CA SER A 142 -11.24 -25.02 22.71
C SER A 142 -9.98 -24.52 21.97
N GLN A 143 -10.01 -24.48 20.64
CA GLN A 143 -8.84 -24.21 19.79
C GLN A 143 -8.63 -22.71 19.44
N SER A 144 -9.51 -21.79 19.86
CA SER A 144 -9.46 -20.37 19.45
C SER A 144 -8.52 -19.48 20.27
N LEU A 145 -8.21 -19.85 21.53
CA LEU A 145 -7.33 -19.06 22.40
C LEU A 145 -5.86 -18.99 21.94
N PRO A 146 -5.21 -20.09 21.50
CA PRO A 146 -3.83 -20.05 21.07
C PRO A 146 -3.61 -19.14 19.84
N GLY A 147 -4.57 -19.13 18.92
CA GLY A 147 -4.54 -18.25 17.74
C GLY A 147 -4.65 -16.77 18.11
N PHE A 148 -5.50 -16.42 19.08
CA PHE A 148 -5.70 -15.03 19.49
C PHE A 148 -4.43 -14.39 20.08
N PHE A 149 -3.73 -15.09 20.98
CA PHE A 149 -2.49 -14.57 21.57
C PHE A 149 -1.38 -14.40 20.54
N PHE A 150 -1.28 -15.33 19.58
CA PHE A 150 -0.29 -15.22 18.51
C PHE A 150 -0.61 -14.06 17.55
N GLY A 151 -1.90 -13.83 17.25
CA GLY A 151 -2.35 -12.67 16.47
C GLY A 151 -1.99 -11.34 17.13
N LYS A 152 -2.13 -11.23 18.47
CA LYS A 152 -1.68 -10.05 19.22
C LYS A 152 -0.18 -9.78 19.11
N ARG A 153 0.65 -10.82 19.10
CA ARG A 153 2.11 -10.67 18.97
C ARG A 153 2.49 -10.14 17.59
N LEU A 154 1.85 -10.63 16.53
CA LEU A 154 2.04 -10.13 15.17
C LEU A 154 1.61 -8.66 15.03
N MET A 155 0.48 -8.28 15.63
CA MET A 155 0.04 -6.88 15.67
C MET A 155 1.01 -5.98 16.41
N ALA A 156 1.52 -6.43 17.56
CA ALA A 156 2.53 -5.69 18.30
C ALA A 156 3.84 -5.53 17.48
N PHE A 157 4.25 -6.57 16.75
CA PHE A 157 5.40 -6.51 15.86
C PHE A 157 5.20 -5.47 14.73
N LEU A 158 4.04 -5.49 14.06
CA LEU A 158 3.70 -4.49 13.03
C LEU A 158 3.64 -3.07 13.61
N PHE A 159 3.14 -2.91 14.82
CA PHE A 159 3.11 -1.61 15.51
C PHE A 159 4.51 -1.07 15.82
N ILE A 160 5.40 -1.91 16.36
CA ILE A 160 6.77 -1.52 16.70
C ILE A 160 7.53 -1.15 15.42
N THR A 161 7.44 -1.96 14.37
CA THR A 161 8.13 -1.71 13.09
C THR A 161 7.61 -0.46 12.38
N SER A 162 6.30 -0.24 12.38
CA SER A 162 5.69 1.01 11.89
C SER A 162 6.22 2.22 12.64
N THR A 163 6.21 2.18 13.97
CA THR A 163 6.64 3.31 14.82
C THR A 163 8.13 3.58 14.63
N ALA A 164 8.95 2.53 14.61
CA ALA A 164 10.39 2.63 14.36
C ALA A 164 10.70 3.23 12.98
N GLY A 165 9.98 2.82 11.93
CA GLY A 165 10.14 3.38 10.59
C GLY A 165 9.80 4.87 10.52
N ILE A 166 8.69 5.29 11.15
CA ILE A 166 8.30 6.71 11.20
C ILE A 166 9.34 7.54 11.97
N ILE A 167 9.81 7.05 13.12
CA ILE A 167 10.84 7.73 13.90
C ILE A 167 12.14 7.84 13.09
N ASN A 168 12.55 6.76 12.40
CA ASN A 168 13.75 6.77 11.58
C ASN A 168 13.66 7.82 10.45
N TYR A 169 12.52 7.87 9.74
CA TYR A 169 12.27 8.87 8.71
C TYR A 169 12.33 10.30 9.28
N ALA A 170 11.63 10.55 10.39
CA ALA A 170 11.62 11.87 11.03
C ALA A 170 13.03 12.29 11.47
N THR A 171 13.78 11.40 12.11
CA THR A 171 15.15 11.65 12.56
C THR A 171 16.08 11.98 11.39
N ASN A 172 16.04 11.19 10.31
CA ASN A 172 16.85 11.47 9.11
C ASN A 172 16.49 12.82 8.49
N TYR A 173 15.20 13.13 8.40
CA TYR A 173 14.72 14.41 7.89
C TYR A 173 15.23 15.60 8.74
N PHE A 174 15.17 15.50 10.07
CA PHE A 174 15.73 16.53 10.95
C PHE A 174 17.25 16.64 10.81
N PHE A 175 17.98 15.53 10.70
CA PHE A 175 19.43 15.55 10.49
C PHE A 175 19.80 16.22 9.17
N GLU A 176 19.08 15.93 8.09
CA GLU A 176 19.31 16.51 6.77
C GLU A 176 19.12 18.04 6.78
N ILE A 177 18.06 18.55 7.40
CA ILE A 177 17.82 19.99 7.52
C ILE A 177 18.96 20.67 8.27
N ASN A 178 19.36 20.12 9.42
CA ASN A 178 20.44 20.70 10.22
C ASN A 178 21.77 20.68 9.46
N PHE A 179 22.05 19.60 8.73
CA PHE A 179 23.25 19.46 7.92
C PHE A 179 23.28 20.46 6.76
N LEU A 180 22.19 20.59 6.00
CA LEU A 180 22.08 21.55 4.90
C LEU A 180 22.23 22.99 5.40
N TYR A 181 21.62 23.32 6.54
CA TYR A 181 21.77 24.62 7.19
C TYR A 181 23.23 24.92 7.55
N TYR A 182 23.94 23.93 8.12
CA TYR A 182 25.35 24.06 8.48
C TYR A 182 26.24 24.29 7.25
N ILE A 183 26.07 23.47 6.20
CA ILE A 183 26.84 23.61 4.96
C ILE A 183 26.59 24.97 4.31
N GLN A 184 25.34 25.40 4.20
CA GLN A 184 25.02 26.71 3.62
C GLN A 184 25.66 27.87 4.40
N THR A 185 25.67 27.77 5.73
CA THR A 185 26.31 28.79 6.59
C THR A 185 27.82 28.82 6.38
N ALA A 186 28.46 27.64 6.35
CA ALA A 186 29.89 27.52 6.09
C ALA A 186 30.27 28.02 4.69
N THR A 187 29.49 27.69 3.66
CA THR A 187 29.69 28.17 2.27
C THR A 187 29.54 29.69 2.16
N LYS A 188 28.57 30.30 2.86
CA LYS A 188 28.42 31.76 2.88
C LYS A 188 29.60 32.44 3.58
N ALA A 189 30.06 31.87 4.69
CA ALA A 189 31.22 32.39 5.41
C ALA A 189 32.52 32.28 4.60
N SER A 190 32.76 31.16 3.92
CA SER A 190 33.93 30.99 3.05
C SER A 190 33.88 31.89 1.81
N ALA A 191 32.69 32.08 1.22
CA ALA A 191 32.51 33.02 0.11
C ALA A 191 32.82 34.47 0.53
N ALA A 192 32.43 34.88 1.73
CA ALA A 192 32.78 36.20 2.27
C ALA A 192 34.29 36.36 2.49
N LEU A 193 34.98 35.29 2.94
CA LEU A 193 36.44 35.31 3.13
C LEU A 193 37.21 35.39 1.80
N LEU A 194 36.73 34.70 0.76
CA LEU A 194 37.31 34.71 -0.59
C LEU A 194 37.13 36.06 -1.32
N LEU A 195 36.23 36.92 -0.84
CA LEU A 195 35.99 38.25 -1.40
C LEU A 195 36.86 39.35 -0.79
N ILE A 196 37.69 39.02 0.21
CA ILE A 196 38.66 39.95 0.81
C ILE A 196 39.92 39.93 -0.07
N PRO A 197 40.32 41.06 -0.69
CA PRO A 197 41.44 41.15 -1.64
C PRO A 197 42.81 41.01 -0.98
#